data_AF-A0A1Q8ZEH4-F1
#
_entry.id   AF-A0A1Q8ZEH4-F1
#
_cell.length_a   1.000
_cell.length_b   1.000
_cell.length_c   1.000
_cell.angle_alpha   90.00
_cell.angle_beta   90.00
_cell.angle_gamma   90.00
#
_symmetry.space_group_name_H-M   'P 1'
#
loop_
_entity.id
_entity.type
_entity.pdbx_description
1 polymer ?
#
loop_
_entity_poly.entity_id
_entity_poly.type
_entity_poly.pdbx_seq_one_letter_code
_entity_poly.pdbx_strand_id
1 'polypeptide(L)' 'MNIPIIDEVVEQLKAMPQPLQRQVLEFVRSLVKAEIRGTPGQQLLRFAGSIPSDELQLMREAIERDCERVNVDEW' A
#
# COMPACT_ATOMS: atom_id res chain seq x y z
N MET A 1 25.55 11.42 -16.18
CA MET A 1 26.06 10.08 -15.81
C MET A 1 25.15 9.59 -14.69
N ASN A 2 24.33 8.57 -14.93
CA ASN A 2 23.47 8.02 -13.87
C ASN A 2 24.37 7.33 -12.85
N ILE A 3 24.50 7.92 -11.66
CA ILE A 3 25.18 7.27 -10.55
C ILE A 3 24.25 6.13 -10.10
N PRO A 4 24.75 4.91 -9.91
CA PRO A 4 23.96 3.84 -9.32
C PRO A 4 23.43 4.26 -7.96
N ILE A 5 22.13 4.05 -7.70
CA ILE A 5 21.48 4.42 -6.42
C ILE A 5 22.26 3.89 -5.21
N ILE A 6 22.85 2.70 -5.34
CA ILE A 6 23.68 2.10 -4.27
C ILE A 6 24.88 2.97 -3.91
N ASP A 7 25.53 3.60 -4.88
CA ASP A 7 26.70 4.43 -4.65
C ASP A 7 26.31 5.73 -3.93
N GLU A 8 25.19 6.35 -4.32
CA GLU A 8 24.66 7.54 -3.63
C GLU A 8 24.27 7.23 -2.17
N VAL A 9 23.62 6.09 -1.93
CA VAL A 9 23.25 5.63 -0.58
C VAL A 9 24.49 5.42 0.28
N VAL A 10 25.54 4.80 -0.27
CA VAL A 10 26.80 4.56 0.44
C VAL A 10 27.50 5.87 0.79
N GLU A 11 27.56 6.85 -0.14
CA GLU A 11 28.18 8.15 0.12
C GLU A 11 27.43 8.93 1.22
N GLN A 12 26.10 8.92 1.20
CA GLN A 12 25.30 9.55 2.26
C GLN A 12 25.56 8.88 3.63
N LEU A 13 25.65 7.55 3.67
CA LEU A 13 25.90 6.82 4.92
C LEU A 13 27.28 7.10 5.51
N LYS A 14 28.31 7.23 4.66
CA LYS A 14 29.68 7.58 5.10
C LYS A 14 29.72 8.92 5.83
N ALA A 15 28.91 9.89 5.42
CA ALA A 15 28.84 11.22 6.04
C ALA A 15 28.05 11.24 7.36
N MET A 16 27.28 10.19 7.68
CA MET A 16 26.43 10.16 8.88
C MET A 16 27.22 9.79 10.14
N PRO A 17 26.85 10.35 11.31
CA PRO A 17 27.26 9.83 12.62
C PRO A 17 26.85 8.37 12.83
N GLN A 18 27.67 7.61 13.55
CA GLN A 18 27.47 6.18 13.81
C GLN A 18 26.06 5.81 14.34
N PRO A 19 25.42 6.58 15.25
CA PRO A 19 24.07 6.25 15.73
C PRO A 19 23.02 6.25 14.61
N LEU A 20 23.12 7.21 13.67
CA LEU A 20 22.20 7.32 12.53
C LEU A 20 22.48 6.22 11.50
N GLN A 21 23.74 5.86 11.27
CA GLN A 21 24.07 4.70 10.44
C GLN A 21 23.44 3.41 10.98
N ARG A 22 23.44 3.22 12.31
CA ARG A 22 22.80 2.07 12.96
C ARG A 22 21.29 2.08 12.76
N GLN A 23 20.64 3.24 12.86
CA GLN A 23 19.22 3.39 12.61
C GLN A 23 18.86 3.04 11.16
N VAL A 24 19.65 3.50 10.18
CA VAL A 24 19.44 3.13 8.77
C VAL A 24 19.62 1.63 8.56
N LEU A 25 20.62 1.00 9.18
CA LEU A 25 20.82 -0.45 9.10
C LEU A 25 19.61 -1.24 9.64
N GLU A 26 19.04 -0.81 10.76
CA GLU A 26 17.83 -1.43 11.32
C GLU A 26 16.61 -1.28 10.40
N PHE A 27 16.44 -0.10 9.80
CA PHE A 27 15.40 0.17 8.82
C PHE A 27 15.56 -0.68 7.54
N VAL A 28 16.76 -0.75 6.97
CA VAL A 28 17.01 -1.60 5.79
C VAL A 28 16.72 -3.08 6.11
N ARG A 29 17.09 -3.55 7.31
CA ARG A 29 16.73 -4.90 7.76
C ARG A 29 15.22 -5.10 7.89
N SER A 30 14.46 -4.10 8.30
CA SER A 30 13.01 -4.20 8.34
C SER A 30 12.41 -4.21 6.93
N LEU A 31 12.94 -3.43 5.99
CA LEU A 31 12.53 -3.44 4.59
C LEU A 31 12.78 -4.79 3.92
N VAL A 32 13.95 -5.40 4.14
CA VAL A 32 14.28 -6.73 3.60
C VAL A 32 13.37 -7.81 4.20
N LYS A 33 12.99 -7.67 5.48
CA LYS A 33 12.07 -8.59 6.15
C LYS A 33 10.60 -8.33 5.83
N ALA A 34 10.28 -7.13 5.38
CA ALA A 34 8.97 -6.76 4.85
C ALA A 34 8.83 -7.40 3.46
N GLU A 35 8.77 -8.73 3.43
CA GLU A 35 8.10 -9.40 2.33
C GLU A 35 6.70 -8.78 2.24
N ILE A 36 6.37 -8.19 1.09
CA ILE A 36 5.01 -7.79 0.80
C ILE A 36 4.19 -9.09 0.74
N ARG A 37 3.67 -9.51 1.89
CA ARG A 37 2.83 -10.70 2.01
C ARG A 37 1.40 -10.26 1.76
N GLY A 38 0.95 -10.44 0.53
CA GLY A 38 -0.47 -10.40 0.23
C GLY A 38 -1.20 -11.53 0.99
N THR A 39 -2.47 -11.30 1.31
CA THR A 39 -3.34 -12.38 1.78
C THR A 39 -3.70 -13.27 0.59
N PRO A 40 -3.46 -14.59 0.64
CA PRO A 40 -3.88 -15.50 -0.43
C PRO A 40 -5.39 -15.37 -0.68
N GLY A 41 -5.81 -15.25 -1.94
CA GLY A 41 -7.21 -15.02 -2.30
C GLY A 41 -8.16 -16.10 -1.74
N GLN A 42 -7.68 -17.33 -1.57
CA GLN A 42 -8.44 -18.42 -0.94
C GLN A 42 -8.87 -18.08 0.50
N GLN A 43 -8.06 -17.32 1.24
CA GLN A 43 -8.39 -16.88 2.60
C GLN A 43 -9.49 -15.81 2.62
N LEU A 44 -9.72 -15.12 1.50
CA LEU A 44 -10.77 -14.10 1.38
C LEU A 44 -12.15 -14.70 1.09
N LEU A 45 -12.22 -15.97 0.63
CA LEU A 45 -13.48 -16.62 0.29
C LEU A 45 -14.48 -16.68 1.46
N ARG A 46 -14.01 -16.68 2.70
CA ARG A 46 -14.86 -16.62 3.90
C ARG A 46 -15.73 -15.36 3.98
N PHE A 47 -15.38 -14.30 3.25
CA PHE A 47 -16.15 -13.05 3.17
C PHE A 47 -17.09 -13.01 1.97
N ALA A 48 -17.06 -14.01 1.08
CA ALA A 48 -17.95 -14.04 -0.08
C ALA A 48 -19.42 -14.17 0.40
N GLY A 49 -20.25 -13.18 0.06
CA GLY A 49 -21.65 -13.15 0.48
C GLY A 49 -21.86 -12.88 1.97
N SER A 50 -20.85 -12.37 2.69
CA SER A 50 -20.98 -12.09 4.13
C SER A 50 -21.70 -10.79 4.45
N ILE A 51 -22.03 -9.96 3.44
CA ILE A 51 -22.75 -8.71 3.62
C ILE A 51 -24.25 -9.02 3.64
N PRO A 52 -24.97 -8.71 4.73
CA PRO A 52 -26.42 -8.85 4.82
C PRO A 52 -27.16 -8.07 3.73
N SER A 53 -28.34 -8.55 3.33
CA SER A 53 -29.10 -7.94 2.22
C SER A 53 -29.57 -6.52 2.50
N ASP A 54 -29.85 -6.20 3.76
CA ASP A 54 -30.22 -4.85 4.22
C ASP A 54 -29.04 -3.89 4.16
N GLU A 55 -27.84 -4.34 4.55
CA GLU A 55 -26.62 -3.54 4.38
C GLU A 55 -26.29 -3.32 2.89
N LEU A 56 -26.49 -4.32 2.03
CA LEU A 56 -26.35 -4.15 0.58
C LEU A 56 -27.31 -3.10 0.02
N GLN A 57 -28.54 -3.03 0.54
CA GLN A 57 -29.51 -2.04 0.14
C GLN A 57 -29.10 -0.64 0.59
N LEU A 58 -28.59 -0.50 1.82
CA LEU A 58 -28.06 0.77 2.33
C LEU A 58 -26.88 1.27 1.48
N MET A 59 -25.95 0.37 1.12
CA MET A 59 -24.82 0.71 0.27
C MET A 59 -25.27 1.19 -1.12
N ARG A 60 -26.26 0.51 -1.72
CA ARG A 60 -26.85 0.90 -3.01
C ARG A 60 -27.42 2.32 -2.94
N GLU A 61 -28.22 2.61 -1.93
CA GLU A 61 -28.85 3.93 -1.77
C GLU A 61 -27.83 5.05 -1.58
N ALA A 62 -26.76 4.79 -0.81
CA ALA A 62 -25.68 5.75 -0.64
C ALA A 62 -24.94 6.03 -1.95
N ILE A 63 -24.65 4.99 -2.75
CA ILE A 63 -24.02 5.15 -4.06
C ILE A 63 -24.91 5.96 -5.00
N GLU A 64 -26.21 5.66 -5.05
CA GLU A 64 -27.14 6.34 -5.96
C GLU A 64 -27.38 7.81 -5.59
N ARG A 65 -27.33 8.14 -4.29
CA ARG A 65 -27.57 9.50 -3.78
C ARG A 65 -26.33 10.37 -3.81
N ASP A 66 -25.19 9.82 -3.38
CA ASP A 66 -24.03 10.61 -2.98
C ASP A 66 -22.82 10.41 -3.93
N CYS A 67 -22.79 9.36 -4.76
CA CYS A 67 -21.73 9.22 -5.76
C CYS A 67 -22.07 9.97 -7.05
N GLU A 68 -21.05 10.61 -7.62
CA GLU A 68 -21.14 11.26 -8.92
C GLU A 68 -21.52 10.25 -10.01
N ARG A 69 -22.43 10.65 -10.90
CA ARG A 69 -22.80 9.86 -12.07
C ARG A 69 -21.80 10.10 -13.17
N VAL A 70 -21.19 9.04 -13.68
CA VAL A 70 -20.37 9.12 -14.89
C VAL A 70 -21.31 9.34 -16.08
N ASN A 71 -21.28 10.53 -16.67
CA ASN A 71 -21.91 10.78 -17.96
C ASN A 71 -20.98 10.28 -19.08
N VAL A 72 -21.36 9.19 -19.75
CA VAL A 72 -20.60 8.60 -20.86
C VAL A 72 -20.55 9.51 -22.09
N ASP A 73 -21.47 10.47 -22.21
CA ASP A 73 -21.54 11.40 -23.33
C ASP A 73 -20.69 12.68 -23.09
N GLU A 74 -20.01 12.79 -21.95
CA GLU A 74 -19.13 13.92 -21.59
C GLU A 74 -17.62 13.65 -21.83
N TRP A 75 -17.27 12.52 -22.48
CA TRP A 75 -15.88 12.12 -22.79
C TRP A 75 -15.57 12.17 -24.30
#